data_AF-A0A7S1X5H7-F1
#
_entry.id   AF-A0A7S1X5H7-F1
#
_cell.length_a   1.000
_cell.length_b   1.000
_cell.length_c   1.000
_cell.angle_alpha   90.00
_cell.angle_beta   90.00
_cell.angle_gamma   90.00
#
_symmetry.space_group_name_H-M   'P 1'
#
loop_
_entity.id
_entity.type
_entity.pdbx_description
1 polymer ?
#
loop_
_entity_poly.entity_id
_entity_poly.type
_entity_poly.pdbx_seq_one_letter_code
_entity_poly.pdbx_strand_id
1 'polypeptide(L)'
;VTGPGRLDLLFQELTGDAQTEAALAFLATCVKDHGAVDAAIALFAKANSLAPSNPSYVLNLMHSYELKQQFQECIQLAINFCKHCSPAWQPAGLQLPEIERLLLELPEIADISYGWLAAQDSTSEYDISPTAEQGLTQIEYGSEQLDTLAVAMTVVKVLFAGGALPLAARISCLLQTSTRSSIKPLHTTLIRNEAAYLGCVQQILDGPHAPHPTTPASTPPLFLAGDSHCLSGAWQQVTLRGENRVLVPKLVTGCKIWHIRPESVFYPKVAFQTTMANLPDDAQVVMLFGEIDCREGLLRAVDKCKYDSLEEGIQATVDIYIAVLRSLIARGMELFVHPVPPVLNETRHIVMPFNAALKRTVIQTSKDPKLQGRLHWLDFLDELLTGDKSKLEPSLEFDGTHMSPNYVRHLAAQLELIS
;
A
#
# COMPACT_ATOMS: atom_id res chain seq x y z
N VAL A 1 22.02 -3.63 -12.09
CA VAL A 1 22.94 -2.57 -11.60
C VAL A 1 23.14 -2.75 -10.10
N THR A 2 23.77 -3.85 -9.67
CA THR A 2 23.71 -4.29 -8.25
C THR A 2 25.06 -4.74 -7.70
N GLY A 3 26.17 -4.43 -8.38
CA GLY A 3 27.51 -4.67 -7.86
C GLY A 3 28.07 -3.39 -7.21
N PRO A 4 28.80 -3.47 -6.08
CA PRO A 4 29.50 -2.33 -5.52
C PRO A 4 30.42 -1.70 -6.58
N GLY A 5 30.37 -0.37 -6.71
CA GLY A 5 31.14 0.43 -7.68
C GLY A 5 30.49 0.63 -9.06
N ARG A 6 29.42 -0.10 -9.44
CA ARG A 6 28.81 0.07 -10.78
C ARG A 6 27.96 1.33 -10.92
N LEU A 7 27.38 1.83 -9.83
CA LEU A 7 26.66 3.11 -9.84
C LEU A 7 27.66 4.28 -9.89
N ASP A 8 28.79 4.16 -9.19
CA ASP A 8 29.88 5.14 -9.27
C ASP A 8 30.44 5.23 -10.68
N LEU A 9 30.61 4.09 -11.37
CA LEU A 9 30.97 4.07 -12.79
C LEU A 9 29.91 4.76 -13.65
N LEU A 10 28.61 4.51 -13.43
CA LEU A 10 27.56 5.23 -14.16
C LEU A 10 27.65 6.75 -13.93
N PHE A 11 27.87 7.20 -12.70
CA PHE A 11 28.05 8.62 -12.39
C PHE A 11 29.32 9.21 -13.02
N GLN A 12 30.38 8.41 -13.17
CA GLN A 12 31.61 8.82 -13.86
C GLN A 12 31.40 8.94 -15.38
N GLU A 13 30.57 8.09 -15.98
CA GLU A 13 30.25 8.15 -17.42
C GLU A 13 29.27 9.30 -17.76
N LEU A 14 28.41 9.67 -16.81
CA LEU A 14 27.59 10.88 -16.94
C LEU A 14 28.50 12.10 -16.77
N THR A 15 28.90 12.73 -17.87
CA THR A 15 29.73 13.95 -17.85
C THR A 15 29.06 15.09 -18.62
N GLY A 16 29.42 16.33 -18.29
CA GLY A 16 28.91 17.52 -18.97
C GLY A 16 27.37 17.64 -18.89
N ASP A 17 26.74 17.91 -20.03
CA ASP A 17 25.29 18.16 -20.15
C ASP A 17 24.40 16.94 -19.84
N ALA A 18 24.99 15.75 -19.62
CA ALA A 18 24.26 14.53 -19.26
C ALA A 18 23.96 14.40 -17.75
N GLN A 19 24.59 15.20 -16.88
CA GLN A 19 24.30 15.24 -15.44
C GLN A 19 23.15 16.21 -15.08
N THR A 20 22.13 16.32 -15.93
CA THR A 20 20.94 17.08 -15.58
C THR A 20 20.05 16.28 -14.62
N GLU A 21 19.33 16.99 -13.77
CA GLU A 21 18.32 16.44 -12.87
C GLU A 21 17.28 15.58 -13.62
N ALA A 22 16.89 16.00 -14.83
CA ALA A 22 15.94 15.27 -15.67
C ALA A 22 16.53 13.95 -16.19
N ALA A 23 17.79 13.93 -16.65
CA ALA A 23 18.44 12.71 -17.10
C ALA A 23 18.59 11.69 -15.96
N LEU A 24 18.95 12.16 -14.76
CA LEU A 24 19.06 11.32 -13.56
C LEU A 24 17.70 10.74 -13.17
N ALA A 25 16.64 11.54 -13.14
CA ALA A 25 15.29 11.06 -12.83
C ALA A 25 14.76 10.05 -13.86
N PHE A 26 15.08 10.24 -15.14
CA PHE A 26 14.75 9.28 -16.19
C PHE A 26 15.47 7.94 -15.97
N LEU A 27 16.79 7.97 -15.75
CA LEU A 27 17.57 6.76 -15.46
C LEU A 27 17.07 6.07 -14.19
N ALA A 28 16.73 6.83 -13.15
CA ALA A 28 16.18 6.33 -11.91
C ALA A 28 14.88 5.53 -12.15
N THR A 29 14.00 6.05 -13.01
CA THR A 29 12.77 5.36 -13.42
C THR A 29 13.07 4.06 -14.15
N CYS A 30 13.98 4.07 -15.12
CA CYS A 30 14.37 2.87 -15.86
C CYS A 30 14.92 1.77 -14.95
N VAL A 31 15.82 2.11 -14.02
CA VAL A 31 16.42 1.12 -13.12
C VAL A 31 15.43 0.65 -12.04
N LYS A 32 14.51 1.53 -11.60
CA LYS A 32 13.39 1.16 -10.72
C LYS A 32 12.51 0.10 -11.37
N ASP A 33 12.11 0.29 -12.63
CA ASP A 33 11.29 -0.69 -13.37
C ASP A 33 11.98 -2.04 -13.55
N HIS A 34 13.30 -2.10 -13.41
CA HIS A 34 14.10 -3.33 -13.41
C HIS A 34 14.54 -3.78 -12.00
N GLY A 35 13.83 -3.32 -10.97
CA GLY A 35 13.97 -3.80 -9.60
C GLY A 35 15.25 -3.34 -8.89
N ALA A 36 16.05 -2.48 -9.51
CA ALA A 36 17.22 -1.89 -8.87
C ALA A 36 16.81 -0.67 -8.01
N VAL A 37 15.98 -0.92 -6.99
CA VAL A 37 15.35 0.11 -6.16
C VAL A 37 16.38 0.98 -5.44
N ASP A 38 17.43 0.40 -4.86
CA ASP A 38 18.46 1.18 -4.15
C ASP A 38 19.23 2.11 -5.11
N ALA A 39 19.47 1.67 -6.35
CA ALA A 39 20.06 2.51 -7.40
C ALA A 39 19.10 3.62 -7.84
N ALA A 40 17.80 3.33 -7.93
CA ALA A 40 16.78 4.33 -8.22
C ALA A 40 16.71 5.41 -7.11
N ILE A 41 16.76 5.01 -5.84
CA ILE A 41 16.82 5.92 -4.69
C ILE A 41 18.03 6.86 -4.82
N ALA A 42 19.23 6.32 -5.07
CA ALA A 42 20.42 7.14 -5.21
C ALA A 42 20.34 8.14 -6.38
N LEU A 43 19.81 7.71 -7.53
CA LEU A 43 19.64 8.58 -8.70
C LEU A 43 18.56 9.66 -8.48
N PHE A 44 17.40 9.29 -7.91
CA PHE A 44 16.36 10.26 -7.57
C PHE A 44 16.80 11.23 -6.47
N ALA A 45 17.54 10.76 -5.45
CA ALA A 45 18.11 11.62 -4.41
C ALA A 45 19.09 12.63 -5.02
N LYS A 46 19.91 12.21 -5.99
CA LYS A 46 20.79 13.13 -6.72
C LYS A 46 19.99 14.13 -7.56
N ALA A 47 18.98 13.70 -8.32
CA ALA A 47 18.10 14.58 -9.07
C ALA A 47 17.41 15.61 -8.16
N ASN A 48 16.86 15.17 -7.04
CA ASN A 48 16.23 16.01 -6.03
C ASN A 48 17.23 17.00 -5.39
N SER A 49 18.50 16.60 -5.17
CA SER A 49 19.51 17.53 -4.65
C SER A 49 19.84 18.69 -5.61
N LEU A 50 19.67 18.46 -6.92
CA LEU A 50 19.89 19.47 -7.96
C LEU A 50 18.65 20.37 -8.15
N ALA A 51 17.44 19.83 -7.94
CA ALA A 51 16.18 20.55 -8.06
C ALA A 51 15.22 20.20 -6.91
N PRO A 52 15.48 20.66 -5.66
CA PRO A 52 14.74 20.24 -4.47
C PRO A 52 13.30 20.76 -4.39
N SER A 53 12.98 21.76 -5.21
CA SER A 53 11.62 22.28 -5.35
C SER A 53 10.76 21.47 -6.32
N ASN A 54 11.34 20.57 -7.14
CA ASN A 54 10.62 19.87 -8.19
C ASN A 54 9.76 18.73 -7.59
N PRO A 55 8.42 18.85 -7.64
CA PRO A 55 7.54 17.89 -6.97
C PRO A 55 7.60 16.49 -7.60
N SER A 56 7.93 16.37 -8.89
CA SER A 56 7.99 15.09 -9.59
C SER A 56 9.15 14.22 -9.09
N TYR A 57 10.30 14.83 -8.81
CA TYR A 57 11.48 14.11 -8.28
C TYR A 57 11.29 13.72 -6.82
N VAL A 58 10.70 14.62 -6.02
CA VAL A 58 10.29 14.35 -4.64
C VAL A 58 9.33 13.18 -4.60
N LEU A 59 8.24 13.23 -5.37
CA LEU A 59 7.21 12.19 -5.42
C LEU A 59 7.81 10.83 -5.81
N ASN A 60 8.64 10.78 -6.85
CA ASN A 60 9.26 9.52 -7.28
C ASN A 60 10.27 8.97 -6.28
N LEU A 61 10.97 9.84 -5.55
CA LEU A 61 11.86 9.43 -4.46
C LEU A 61 11.06 8.90 -3.26
N MET A 62 9.96 9.57 -2.87
CA MET A 62 9.03 9.06 -1.85
C MET A 62 8.51 7.67 -2.23
N HIS A 63 8.02 7.50 -3.47
CA HIS A 63 7.59 6.18 -3.95
C HIS A 63 8.70 5.14 -3.87
N SER A 64 9.96 5.52 -4.10
CA SER A 64 11.09 4.58 -4.01
C SER A 64 11.39 4.18 -2.57
N TYR A 65 11.27 5.10 -1.61
CA TYR A 65 11.36 4.81 -0.17
C TYR A 65 10.18 3.95 0.31
N GLU A 66 8.97 4.16 -0.19
CA GLU A 66 7.82 3.29 0.12
C GLU A 66 8.06 1.83 -0.28
N LEU A 67 8.73 1.58 -1.42
CA LEU A 67 9.12 0.21 -1.83
C LEU A 67 10.06 -0.46 -0.81
N LYS A 68 10.74 0.33 0.03
CA LYS A 68 11.63 -0.14 1.09
C LYS A 68 11.01 -0.09 2.49
N GLN A 69 9.74 0.34 2.61
CA GLN A 69 9.08 0.64 3.88
C GLN A 69 9.83 1.70 4.72
N GLN A 70 10.52 2.62 4.03
CA GLN A 70 11.31 3.72 4.62
C GLN A 70 10.42 4.96 4.83
N PHE A 71 9.47 4.83 5.76
CA PHE A 71 8.45 5.87 5.98
C PHE A 71 9.01 7.13 6.62
N GLN A 72 10.00 7.03 7.51
CA GLN A 72 10.65 8.19 8.12
C GLN A 72 11.35 9.04 7.05
N GLU A 73 12.03 8.40 6.11
CA GLU A 73 12.70 9.05 4.98
C GLU A 73 11.70 9.72 4.04
N CYS A 74 10.51 9.11 3.82
CA CYS A 74 9.42 9.75 3.08
C CYS A 74 8.95 11.05 3.76
N ILE A 75 8.72 11.02 5.08
CA ILE A 75 8.25 12.18 5.83
C ILE A 75 9.32 13.28 5.87
N GLN A 76 10.59 12.92 6.10
CA GLN A 76 11.68 13.89 6.11
C GLN A 76 11.84 14.58 4.74
N LEU A 77 11.66 13.82 3.66
CA LEU A 77 11.66 14.35 2.30
C LEU A 77 10.47 15.29 2.05
N ALA A 78 9.27 14.93 2.51
CA ALA A 78 8.08 15.79 2.41
C ALA A 78 8.22 17.10 3.20
N ILE A 79 8.77 17.05 4.42
CA ILE A 79 9.10 18.24 5.23
C ILE A 79 10.04 19.16 4.44
N ASN A 80 11.10 18.60 3.86
CA ASN A 80 12.06 19.37 3.07
C ASN A 80 11.39 19.96 1.82
N PHE A 81 10.52 19.23 1.15
CA PHE A 81 9.79 19.75 -0.01
C PHE A 81 8.86 20.91 0.38
N CYS A 82 8.12 20.81 1.50
CA CYS A 82 7.24 21.89 1.95
C CYS A 82 7.98 23.22 2.16
N LYS A 83 9.24 23.16 2.64
CA LYS A 83 10.13 24.33 2.82
C LYS A 83 10.59 24.97 1.51
N HIS A 84 10.78 24.17 0.47
CA HIS A 84 11.45 24.60 -0.78
C HIS A 84 10.51 24.68 -1.99
N CYS A 85 9.27 24.22 -1.87
CA CYS A 85 8.31 24.25 -2.95
C CYS A 85 8.12 25.68 -3.46
N SER A 86 8.14 25.83 -4.78
CA SER A 86 7.85 27.13 -5.41
C SER A 86 6.41 27.54 -5.13
N PRO A 87 6.14 28.80 -4.71
CA PRO A 87 4.76 29.30 -4.57
C PRO A 87 3.94 29.17 -5.86
N ALA A 88 4.58 29.17 -7.03
CA ALA A 88 3.90 29.00 -8.32
C ALA A 88 3.35 27.58 -8.54
N TRP A 89 3.89 26.59 -7.84
CA TRP A 89 3.47 25.18 -7.94
C TRP A 89 2.51 24.77 -6.83
N GLN A 90 2.22 25.69 -5.90
CA GLN A 90 1.29 25.42 -4.81
C GLN A 90 -0.15 25.40 -5.35
N PRO A 91 -0.88 24.28 -5.19
CA PRO A 91 -2.30 24.21 -5.49
C PRO A 91 -3.08 25.19 -4.62
N ALA A 92 -4.13 25.80 -5.16
CA ALA A 92 -4.92 26.75 -4.40
C ALA A 92 -5.56 26.08 -3.18
N GLY A 93 -5.50 26.76 -2.04
CA GLY A 93 -6.03 26.26 -0.78
C GLY A 93 -5.07 25.32 -0.03
N LEU A 94 -4.07 24.70 -0.69
CA LEU A 94 -3.12 23.82 -0.02
C LEU A 94 -2.18 24.64 0.87
N GLN A 95 -2.06 24.29 2.15
CA GLN A 95 -1.18 24.98 3.09
C GLN A 95 0.08 24.14 3.37
N LEU A 96 1.07 24.19 2.47
CA LEU A 96 2.33 23.45 2.68
C LEU A 96 3.05 23.79 3.99
N PRO A 97 3.11 25.06 4.46
CA PRO A 97 3.71 25.37 5.76
C PRO A 97 2.98 24.73 6.95
N GLU A 98 1.65 24.57 6.84
CA GLU A 98 0.88 23.89 7.88
C GLU A 98 1.14 22.38 7.84
N ILE A 99 1.20 21.76 6.66
CA ILE A 99 1.60 20.36 6.51
C ILE A 99 3.00 20.15 7.10
N GLU A 100 3.96 21.03 6.80
CA GLU A 100 5.30 20.97 7.40
C GLU A 100 5.26 20.99 8.92
N ARG A 101 4.54 21.96 9.50
CA ARG A 101 4.39 22.11 10.95
C ARG A 101 3.84 20.83 11.58
N LEU A 102 2.80 20.27 10.98
CA LEU A 102 2.18 19.01 11.41
C LEU A 102 3.16 17.83 11.35
N LEU A 103 3.93 17.71 10.27
CA LEU A 103 4.91 16.63 10.12
C LEU A 103 6.08 16.74 11.10
N LEU A 104 6.46 17.94 11.52
CA LEU A 104 7.47 18.16 12.56
C LEU A 104 6.99 17.73 13.96
N GLU A 105 5.69 17.55 14.18
CA GLU A 105 5.13 17.00 15.43
C GLU A 105 5.29 15.46 15.49
N LEU A 106 5.62 14.80 14.37
CA LEU A 106 5.70 13.35 14.29
C LEU A 106 6.96 12.81 14.99
N PRO A 107 6.82 11.86 15.93
CA PRO A 107 7.97 11.25 16.59
C PRO A 107 8.74 10.33 15.63
N GLU A 108 10.00 10.06 15.98
CA GLU A 108 10.76 8.99 15.34
C GLU A 108 10.08 7.63 15.54
N ILE A 109 10.16 6.77 14.52
CA ILE A 109 9.62 5.41 14.61
C ILE A 109 10.45 4.61 15.62
N ALA A 110 9.85 4.29 16.77
CA ALA A 110 10.50 3.53 17.82
C ALA A 110 10.58 2.02 17.52
N ASP A 111 9.57 1.48 16.84
CA ASP A 111 9.50 0.06 16.46
C ASP A 111 8.90 -0.09 15.05
N ILE A 112 9.68 -0.65 14.13
CA ILE A 112 9.29 -0.90 12.73
C ILE A 112 8.08 -1.85 12.60
N SER A 113 7.82 -2.66 13.62
CA SER A 113 6.68 -3.57 13.68
C SER A 113 5.38 -2.79 13.78
N TYR A 114 5.36 -1.68 14.53
CA TYR A 114 4.16 -0.88 14.83
C TYR A 114 4.16 0.50 14.17
N GLY A 115 5.28 0.94 13.61
CA GLY A 115 5.42 2.28 13.04
C GLY A 115 5.22 3.37 14.10
N TRP A 116 4.43 4.39 13.74
CA TRP A 116 4.07 5.50 14.63
C TRP A 116 2.94 5.17 15.60
N LEU A 117 2.25 4.03 15.47
CA LEU A 117 1.21 3.65 16.44
C LEU A 117 1.79 3.53 17.85
N ALA A 118 3.03 3.03 17.98
CA ALA A 118 3.72 2.86 19.26
C ALA A 118 4.03 4.17 19.99
N ALA A 119 3.97 5.31 19.29
CA ALA A 119 4.35 6.62 19.81
C ALA A 119 3.16 7.56 20.03
N GLN A 120 1.91 7.09 19.83
CA GLN A 120 0.73 7.91 20.05
C GLN A 120 0.25 7.88 21.51
N ASP A 121 0.13 9.06 22.10
CA ASP A 121 -0.59 9.23 23.37
C ASP A 121 -2.09 9.02 23.14
N SER A 122 -2.70 8.24 24.03
CA SER A 122 -4.07 7.71 23.94
C SER A 122 -5.21 8.75 24.06
N THR A 123 -4.93 10.04 23.88
CA THR A 123 -5.86 11.15 24.19
C THR A 123 -6.16 12.07 23.00
N SER A 124 -5.51 11.85 21.85
CA SER A 124 -5.76 12.65 20.64
C SER A 124 -7.04 12.20 19.94
N GLU A 125 -8.18 12.81 20.28
CA GLU A 125 -9.39 12.71 19.44
C GLU A 125 -9.11 13.26 18.04
N TYR A 126 -9.78 12.69 17.03
CA TYR A 126 -9.80 13.22 15.68
C TYR A 126 -10.60 14.54 15.67
N ASP A 127 -9.99 15.67 16.03
CA ASP A 127 -10.63 16.98 15.82
C ASP A 127 -10.60 17.32 14.32
N ILE A 128 -11.59 16.76 13.61
CA ILE A 128 -11.84 17.00 12.19
C ILE A 128 -13.01 17.97 12.12
N SER A 129 -12.76 19.24 12.40
CA SER A 129 -13.73 20.28 12.09
C SER A 129 -13.75 20.49 10.56
N PRO A 130 -14.85 20.20 9.85
CA PRO A 130 -14.92 20.43 8.41
C PRO A 130 -14.79 21.94 8.14
N THR A 131 -13.85 22.32 7.29
CA THR A 131 -13.77 23.71 6.80
C THR A 131 -15.03 24.06 6.04
N ALA A 132 -15.71 25.13 6.47
CA ALA A 132 -17.00 25.56 5.96
C ALA A 132 -17.02 25.73 4.43
N GLU A 133 -18.12 25.28 3.82
CA GLU A 133 -18.40 25.42 2.39
C GLU A 133 -18.63 26.90 2.04
N GLN A 134 -17.63 27.54 1.45
CA GLN A 134 -17.80 28.80 0.74
C GLN A 134 -17.24 28.66 -0.67
N GLY A 135 -17.92 29.29 -1.64
CA GLY A 135 -17.77 29.10 -3.09
C GLY A 135 -16.36 28.74 -3.54
N LEU A 136 -16.14 27.45 -3.77
CA LEU A 136 -14.85 26.93 -4.22
C LEU A 136 -14.60 27.40 -5.65
N THR A 137 -13.49 28.10 -5.85
CA THR A 137 -13.03 28.43 -7.20
C THR A 137 -12.55 27.14 -7.85
N GLN A 138 -13.10 26.85 -9.02
CA GLN A 138 -12.71 25.72 -9.86
C GLN A 138 -11.45 26.07 -10.65
N ILE A 139 -10.46 25.19 -10.62
CA ILE A 139 -9.10 25.40 -11.11
C ILE A 139 -8.68 24.20 -11.96
N GLU A 140 -8.09 24.47 -13.11
CA GLU A 140 -7.39 23.46 -13.90
C GLU A 140 -5.92 23.46 -13.46
N TYR A 141 -5.53 22.43 -12.70
CA TYR A 141 -4.16 22.31 -12.23
C TYR A 141 -3.19 21.90 -13.34
N GLY A 142 -2.03 22.56 -13.39
CA GLY A 142 -0.88 22.15 -14.20
C GLY A 142 -0.16 20.92 -13.62
N SER A 143 0.82 20.39 -14.35
CA SER A 143 1.53 19.15 -13.96
C SER A 143 2.23 19.28 -12.61
N GLU A 144 2.91 20.40 -12.35
CA GLU A 144 3.66 20.65 -11.13
C GLU A 144 2.72 20.84 -9.93
N GLN A 145 1.55 21.44 -10.15
CA GLN A 145 0.52 21.58 -9.12
C GLN A 145 -0.11 20.22 -8.79
N LEU A 146 -0.39 19.39 -9.80
CA LEU A 146 -0.83 18.02 -9.59
C LEU A 146 0.22 17.22 -8.83
N ASP A 147 1.49 17.25 -9.24
CA ASP A 147 2.56 16.54 -8.53
C ASP A 147 2.72 17.04 -7.09
N THR A 148 2.52 18.34 -6.83
CA THR A 148 2.50 18.90 -5.47
C THR A 148 1.34 18.35 -4.63
N LEU A 149 0.14 18.19 -5.21
CA LEU A 149 -0.97 17.49 -4.56
C LEU A 149 -0.62 16.03 -4.28
N ALA A 150 0.00 15.34 -5.25
CA ALA A 150 0.40 13.94 -5.11
C ALA A 150 1.42 13.73 -3.99
N VAL A 151 2.38 14.65 -3.80
CA VAL A 151 3.30 14.59 -2.65
C VAL A 151 2.52 14.61 -1.34
N ALA A 152 1.58 15.54 -1.17
CA ALA A 152 0.79 15.65 0.05
C ALA A 152 -0.20 14.46 0.22
N MET A 153 -0.77 13.92 -0.85
CA MET A 153 -1.57 12.70 -0.82
C MET A 153 -0.74 11.47 -0.41
N THR A 154 0.51 11.40 -0.89
CA THR A 154 1.45 10.33 -0.53
C THR A 154 1.84 10.43 0.95
N VAL A 155 1.98 11.64 1.49
CA VAL A 155 2.13 11.85 2.94
C VAL A 155 0.96 11.22 3.70
N VAL A 156 -0.29 11.47 3.31
CA VAL A 156 -1.46 10.86 3.96
C VAL A 156 -1.39 9.34 3.91
N LYS A 157 -1.08 8.77 2.74
CA LYS A 157 -0.93 7.32 2.55
C LYS A 157 0.13 6.75 3.49
N VAL A 158 1.32 7.36 3.55
CA VAL A 158 2.43 6.92 4.40
C VAL A 158 2.08 7.02 5.87
N LEU A 159 1.48 8.13 6.30
CA LEU A 159 1.04 8.31 7.69
C LEU A 159 0.01 7.25 8.09
N PHE A 160 -0.98 7.00 7.24
CA PHE A 160 -1.98 5.96 7.52
C PHE A 160 -1.34 4.56 7.54
N ALA A 161 -0.53 4.20 6.55
CA ALA A 161 0.15 2.91 6.49
C ALA A 161 1.17 2.71 7.61
N GLY A 162 1.72 3.80 8.17
CA GLY A 162 2.64 3.79 9.29
C GLY A 162 1.98 3.96 10.66
N GLY A 163 0.66 4.15 10.75
CA GLY A 163 -0.09 4.19 12.02
C GLY A 163 -0.22 5.58 12.63
N ALA A 164 0.19 6.64 11.92
CA ALA A 164 0.04 8.04 12.33
C ALA A 164 -1.39 8.58 12.07
N LEU A 165 -2.43 7.85 12.52
CA LEU A 165 -3.83 8.07 12.13
C LEU A 165 -4.37 9.49 12.38
N PRO A 166 -4.19 10.12 13.55
CA PRO A 166 -4.69 11.48 13.77
C PRO A 166 -4.05 12.49 12.82
N LEU A 167 -2.75 12.32 12.52
CA LEU A 167 -2.04 13.19 11.59
C LEU A 167 -2.49 12.97 10.14
N ALA A 168 -2.70 11.71 9.75
CA ALA A 168 -3.27 11.36 8.46
C ALA A 168 -4.65 12.01 8.26
N ALA A 169 -5.51 11.99 9.27
CA ALA A 169 -6.82 12.65 9.25
C ALA A 169 -6.70 14.18 9.10
N ARG A 170 -5.85 14.83 9.91
CA ARG A 170 -5.64 16.29 9.87
C ARG A 170 -5.14 16.75 8.50
N ILE A 171 -4.12 16.09 7.95
CA ILE A 171 -3.56 16.44 6.63
C ILE A 171 -4.56 16.13 5.51
N SER A 172 -5.34 15.05 5.63
CA SER A 172 -6.43 14.76 4.70
C SER A 172 -7.47 15.88 4.65
N CYS A 173 -7.78 16.51 5.79
CA CYS A 173 -8.68 17.66 5.85
C CYS A 173 -8.09 18.87 5.10
N LEU A 174 -6.80 19.17 5.29
CA LEU A 174 -6.11 20.26 4.58
C LEU A 174 -6.10 20.09 3.05
N LEU A 175 -6.20 18.85 2.57
CA LEU A 175 -6.26 18.55 1.14
C LEU A 175 -7.64 18.79 0.52
N GLN A 176 -8.73 18.82 1.30
CA GLN A 176 -10.10 18.83 0.78
C GLN A 176 -10.40 20.01 -0.15
N THR A 177 -9.99 21.22 0.24
CA THR A 177 -10.20 22.43 -0.59
C THR A 177 -9.51 22.25 -1.94
N SER A 178 -8.24 21.86 -1.93
CA SER A 178 -7.44 21.76 -3.14
C SER A 178 -7.95 20.65 -4.06
N THR A 179 -8.37 19.50 -3.52
CA THR A 179 -8.91 18.39 -4.32
C THR A 179 -10.27 18.73 -4.94
N ARG A 180 -11.17 19.37 -4.18
CA ARG A 180 -12.50 19.79 -4.65
C ARG A 180 -12.46 20.97 -5.62
N SER A 181 -11.41 21.77 -5.58
CA SER A 181 -11.17 22.85 -6.53
C SER A 181 -10.75 22.34 -7.92
N SER A 182 -10.37 21.07 -8.10
CA SER A 182 -9.96 20.59 -9.43
C SER A 182 -11.14 20.49 -10.40
N ILE A 183 -11.04 21.17 -11.55
CA ILE A 183 -12.01 21.03 -12.66
C ILE A 183 -12.00 19.59 -13.21
N LYS A 184 -10.81 18.99 -13.31
CA LYS A 184 -10.66 17.61 -13.77
C LYS A 184 -10.85 16.67 -12.60
N PRO A 185 -11.71 15.63 -12.72
CA PRO A 185 -11.75 14.57 -11.72
C PRO A 185 -10.36 13.96 -11.55
N LEU A 186 -9.83 13.95 -10.33
CA LEU A 186 -8.42 13.61 -10.09
C LEU A 186 -8.06 12.19 -10.55
N HIS A 187 -9.01 11.26 -10.54
CA HIS A 187 -8.84 9.89 -11.06
C HIS A 187 -8.58 9.82 -12.59
N THR A 188 -8.79 10.92 -13.32
CA THR A 188 -8.50 11.04 -14.75
C THR A 188 -7.17 11.75 -15.05
N THR A 189 -6.45 12.17 -14.00
CA THR A 189 -5.19 12.93 -14.11
C THR A 189 -3.96 12.02 -13.92
N LEU A 190 -2.77 12.60 -13.99
CA LEU A 190 -1.50 11.90 -13.72
C LEU A 190 -1.40 11.39 -12.27
N ILE A 191 -2.13 12.00 -11.34
CA ILE A 191 -2.08 11.69 -9.90
C ILE A 191 -3.23 10.79 -9.44
N ARG A 192 -3.83 10.05 -10.38
CA ARG A 192 -5.01 9.21 -10.12
C ARG A 192 -4.78 8.18 -9.01
N ASN A 193 -3.55 7.69 -8.86
CA ASN A 193 -3.24 6.65 -7.89
C ASN A 193 -3.19 7.24 -6.47
N GLU A 194 -2.51 8.37 -6.32
CA GLU A 194 -2.36 9.10 -5.06
C GLU A 194 -3.72 9.63 -4.60
N ALA A 195 -4.54 10.12 -5.54
CA ALA A 195 -5.91 10.51 -5.27
C ALA A 195 -6.80 9.33 -4.84
N ALA A 196 -6.61 8.13 -5.42
CA ALA A 196 -7.33 6.93 -5.00
C ALA A 196 -6.95 6.49 -3.58
N TYR A 197 -5.66 6.53 -3.22
CA TYR A 197 -5.22 6.25 -1.85
C TYR A 197 -5.76 7.29 -0.85
N LEU A 198 -5.72 8.58 -1.18
CA LEU A 198 -6.32 9.62 -0.35
C LEU A 198 -7.81 9.34 -0.12
N GLY A 199 -8.56 9.07 -1.18
CA GLY A 199 -10.00 8.79 -1.10
C GLY A 199 -10.32 7.54 -0.29
N CYS A 200 -9.51 6.49 -0.40
CA CYS A 200 -9.62 5.27 0.40
C CYS A 200 -9.38 5.58 1.89
N VAL A 201 -8.26 6.25 2.22
CA VAL A 201 -7.91 6.60 3.61
C VAL A 201 -8.97 7.51 4.24
N GLN A 202 -9.45 8.53 3.51
CA GLN A 202 -10.52 9.41 3.99
C GLN A 202 -11.79 8.62 4.31
N GLN A 203 -12.26 7.76 3.40
CA GLN A 203 -13.45 6.95 3.65
C GLN A 203 -13.29 5.96 4.82
N ILE A 204 -12.08 5.45 5.07
CA ILE A 204 -11.80 4.60 6.24
C ILE A 204 -11.90 5.44 7.52
N LEU A 205 -11.21 6.59 7.58
CA LEU A 205 -11.12 7.42 8.77
C LEU A 205 -12.43 8.13 9.12
N ASP A 206 -13.23 8.50 8.12
CA ASP A 206 -14.54 9.14 8.29
C ASP A 206 -15.68 8.10 8.48
N GLY A 207 -15.38 6.82 8.28
CA GLY A 207 -16.37 5.73 8.25
C GLY A 207 -16.78 5.23 9.65
N PRO A 208 -17.91 4.49 9.74
CA PRO A 208 -18.42 3.94 11.02
C PRO A 208 -17.52 2.86 11.63
N HIS A 209 -16.55 2.37 10.86
CA HIS A 209 -15.58 1.34 11.25
C HIS A 209 -14.15 1.88 11.25
N ALA A 210 -13.99 3.20 11.43
CA ALA A 210 -12.68 3.82 11.54
C ALA A 210 -11.87 3.17 12.67
N PRO A 211 -10.56 2.93 12.48
CA PRO A 211 -9.71 2.40 13.53
C PRO A 211 -9.63 3.36 14.72
N HIS A 212 -9.78 2.81 15.92
CA HIS A 212 -9.68 3.58 17.15
C HIS A 212 -8.19 3.86 17.49
N PRO A 213 -7.81 5.12 17.77
CA PRO A 213 -6.43 5.50 18.08
C PRO A 213 -5.94 4.95 19.43
N THR A 214 -6.82 4.37 20.25
CA THR A 214 -6.55 3.88 21.60
C THR A 214 -6.18 2.40 21.65
N THR A 215 -5.39 1.91 20.70
CA THR A 215 -4.81 0.57 20.81
C THR A 215 -3.70 0.63 21.87
N PRO A 216 -3.75 -0.17 22.95
CA PRO A 216 -2.66 -0.21 23.93
C PRO A 216 -1.34 -0.50 23.22
N ALA A 217 -0.27 0.23 23.55
CA ALA A 217 1.06 0.01 23.00
C ALA A 217 1.59 -1.43 23.23
N SER A 218 0.97 -2.18 24.16
CA SER A 218 1.28 -3.58 24.45
C SER A 218 0.51 -4.60 23.62
N THR A 219 -0.47 -4.20 22.79
CA THR A 219 -1.27 -5.13 21.99
C THR A 219 -0.42 -5.73 20.87
N PRO A 220 -0.18 -7.05 20.86
CA PRO A 220 0.72 -7.65 19.87
C PRO A 220 0.18 -7.56 18.43
N PRO A 221 1.07 -7.52 17.41
CA PRO A 221 0.65 -7.25 16.04
C PRO A 221 0.24 -8.55 15.35
N LEU A 222 -0.85 -8.53 14.61
CA LEU A 222 -1.13 -9.49 13.55
C LEU A 222 -0.91 -8.75 12.23
N PHE A 223 0.15 -9.08 11.50
CA PHE A 223 0.50 -8.33 10.30
C PHE A 223 -0.51 -8.63 9.18
N LEU A 224 -1.01 -7.61 8.51
CA LEU A 224 -1.92 -7.72 7.37
C LEU A 224 -1.17 -7.28 6.12
N ALA A 225 -0.58 -8.24 5.41
CA ALA A 225 0.25 -7.98 4.24
C ALA A 225 -0.55 -8.18 2.95
N GLY A 226 -0.53 -7.18 2.07
CA GLY A 226 -1.29 -7.23 0.84
C GLY A 226 -0.97 -6.08 -0.11
N ASP A 227 -1.77 -5.99 -1.18
CA ASP A 227 -1.88 -4.76 -1.97
C ASP A 227 -2.72 -3.71 -1.20
N SER A 228 -3.39 -2.79 -1.90
CA SER A 228 -4.19 -1.75 -1.25
C SER A 228 -5.36 -2.28 -0.41
N HIS A 229 -5.83 -3.52 -0.64
CA HIS A 229 -6.89 -4.13 0.17
C HIS A 229 -6.51 -4.34 1.63
N CYS A 230 -5.21 -4.35 1.97
CA CYS A 230 -4.80 -4.44 3.37
C CYS A 230 -5.14 -3.17 4.17
N LEU A 231 -5.43 -2.04 3.51
CA LEU A 231 -5.70 -0.78 4.18
C LEU A 231 -7.08 -0.77 4.86
N SER A 232 -8.09 -1.41 4.28
CA SER A 232 -9.45 -1.43 4.84
C SER A 232 -9.50 -2.11 6.22
N GLY A 233 -8.68 -3.13 6.45
CA GLY A 233 -8.60 -3.81 7.75
C GLY A 233 -7.56 -3.23 8.70
N ALA A 234 -6.80 -2.21 8.27
CA ALA A 234 -5.68 -1.68 9.01
C ALA A 234 -6.10 -1.11 10.37
N TRP A 235 -5.27 -1.37 11.38
CA TRP A 235 -5.34 -0.83 12.73
C TRP A 235 -6.59 -1.21 13.53
N GLN A 236 -7.41 -2.12 13.00
CA GLN A 236 -8.50 -2.74 13.75
C GLN A 236 -7.97 -3.83 14.69
N GLN A 237 -8.78 -4.16 15.70
CA GLN A 237 -8.46 -5.21 16.65
C GLN A 237 -9.20 -6.50 16.32
N VAL A 238 -8.54 -7.63 16.53
CA VAL A 238 -9.09 -8.98 16.36
C VAL A 238 -8.59 -9.88 17.48
N THR A 239 -9.22 -11.05 17.63
CA THR A 239 -8.76 -12.06 18.59
C THR A 239 -8.10 -13.22 17.85
N LEU A 240 -6.94 -13.66 18.30
CA LEU A 240 -6.28 -14.87 17.82
C LEU A 240 -5.86 -15.71 19.02
N ARG A 241 -6.34 -16.96 19.12
CA ARG A 241 -6.08 -17.86 20.25
C ARG A 241 -6.36 -17.23 21.63
N GLY A 242 -7.42 -16.42 21.72
CA GLY A 242 -7.83 -15.73 22.95
C GLY A 242 -7.01 -14.49 23.31
N GLU A 243 -6.03 -14.10 22.49
CA GLU A 243 -5.25 -12.88 22.66
C GLU A 243 -5.77 -11.78 21.71
N ASN A 244 -5.95 -10.56 22.24
CA ASN A 244 -6.25 -9.39 21.42
C ASN A 244 -5.02 -9.01 20.60
N ARG A 245 -5.21 -8.82 19.29
CA ARG A 245 -4.18 -8.44 18.33
C ARG A 245 -4.62 -7.18 17.59
N VAL A 246 -3.64 -6.38 17.16
CA VAL A 246 -3.87 -5.26 16.25
C VAL A 246 -3.46 -5.64 14.84
N LEU A 247 -4.32 -5.39 13.85
CA LEU A 247 -4.02 -5.60 12.45
C LEU A 247 -3.05 -4.51 11.97
N VAL A 248 -1.79 -4.85 11.76
CA VAL A 248 -0.80 -3.87 11.27
C VAL A 248 -0.64 -4.01 9.75
N PRO A 249 -1.02 -3.00 8.95
CA PRO A 249 -0.90 -3.08 7.51
C PRO A 249 0.56 -3.16 7.07
N LYS A 250 0.82 -4.02 6.08
CA LYS A 250 2.10 -4.12 5.37
C LYS A 250 1.82 -4.03 3.88
N LEU A 251 1.58 -2.79 3.45
CA LEU A 251 1.18 -2.44 2.10
C LEU A 251 2.32 -2.72 1.10
N VAL A 252 2.01 -3.44 0.03
CA VAL A 252 2.88 -3.66 -1.12
C VAL A 252 2.17 -3.19 -2.39
N THR A 253 2.27 -1.89 -2.67
CA THR A 253 1.55 -1.23 -3.77
C THR A 253 1.79 -1.91 -5.13
N GLY A 254 0.69 -2.26 -5.81
CA GLY A 254 0.72 -2.80 -7.18
C GLY A 254 1.26 -4.24 -7.28
N CYS A 255 1.42 -4.94 -6.15
CA CYS A 255 1.93 -6.30 -6.15
C CYS A 255 0.89 -7.29 -6.67
N LYS A 256 1.29 -8.05 -7.68
CA LYS A 256 0.60 -9.23 -8.17
C LYS A 256 1.37 -10.45 -7.69
N ILE A 257 0.69 -11.54 -7.40
CA ILE A 257 1.32 -12.85 -7.18
C ILE A 257 2.18 -13.22 -8.40
N TRP A 258 1.74 -12.89 -9.61
CA TRP A 258 2.56 -13.12 -10.79
C TRP A 258 3.92 -12.40 -10.75
N HIS A 259 4.02 -11.23 -10.09
CA HIS A 259 5.26 -10.46 -10.01
C HIS A 259 6.33 -11.13 -9.13
N ILE A 260 5.96 -11.99 -8.17
CA ILE A 260 6.91 -12.52 -7.18
C ILE A 260 7.63 -13.80 -7.64
N ARG A 261 7.35 -14.30 -8.85
CA ARG A 261 8.05 -15.45 -9.45
C ARG A 261 9.58 -15.23 -9.55
N PRO A 262 10.39 -16.31 -9.55
CA PRO A 262 11.86 -16.21 -9.54
C PRO A 262 12.45 -15.34 -10.66
N GLU A 263 11.89 -15.41 -11.87
CA GLU A 263 12.41 -14.75 -13.08
C GLU A 263 12.05 -13.25 -13.15
N SER A 264 11.12 -12.80 -12.32
CA SER A 264 10.70 -11.41 -12.31
C SER A 264 11.81 -10.51 -11.73
N VAL A 265 12.05 -9.39 -12.40
CA VAL A 265 12.96 -8.32 -11.97
C VAL A 265 12.19 -7.02 -11.72
N PHE A 266 10.87 -7.08 -11.52
CA PHE A 266 10.02 -5.89 -11.41
C PHE A 266 9.99 -5.35 -9.97
N TYR A 267 9.94 -4.03 -9.77
CA TYR A 267 10.00 -3.43 -8.43
C TYR A 267 8.94 -3.90 -7.42
N PRO A 268 7.70 -4.30 -7.78
CA PRO A 268 6.75 -4.82 -6.80
C PRO A 268 7.24 -6.12 -6.15
N LYS A 269 8.06 -6.92 -6.84
CA LYS A 269 8.72 -8.07 -6.23
C LYS A 269 9.70 -7.65 -5.14
N VAL A 270 10.50 -6.62 -5.42
CA VAL A 270 11.47 -6.08 -4.47
C VAL A 270 10.77 -5.46 -3.27
N ALA A 271 9.62 -4.80 -3.49
CA ALA A 271 8.78 -4.28 -2.41
C ALA A 271 8.20 -5.41 -1.57
N PHE A 272 7.68 -6.48 -2.19
CA PHE A 272 7.21 -7.67 -1.47
C PHE A 272 8.33 -8.28 -0.63
N GLN A 273 9.50 -8.52 -1.24
CA GLN A 273 10.65 -9.11 -0.57
C GLN A 273 11.15 -8.24 0.59
N THR A 274 11.24 -6.93 0.40
CA THR A 274 11.65 -6.00 1.46
C THR A 274 10.62 -5.98 2.59
N THR A 275 9.33 -5.96 2.25
CA THR A 275 8.25 -5.99 3.24
C THR A 275 8.29 -7.26 4.08
N MET A 276 8.42 -8.43 3.46
CA MET A 276 8.53 -9.70 4.19
C MET A 276 9.84 -9.79 4.98
N ALA A 277 10.94 -9.23 4.46
CA ALA A 277 12.23 -9.24 5.14
C ALA A 277 12.22 -8.41 6.42
N ASN A 278 11.46 -7.31 6.44
CA ASN A 278 11.30 -6.42 7.59
C ASN A 278 10.39 -6.99 8.70
N LEU A 279 9.73 -8.13 8.46
CA LEU A 279 8.94 -8.80 9.50
C LEU A 279 9.82 -9.70 10.38
N PRO A 280 9.49 -9.85 11.68
CA PRO A 280 10.10 -10.85 12.54
C PRO A 280 10.00 -12.27 11.95
N ASP A 281 10.97 -13.13 12.26
CA ASP A 281 11.01 -14.49 11.69
C ASP A 281 9.82 -15.36 12.11
N ASP A 282 9.29 -15.17 13.32
CA ASP A 282 8.11 -15.85 13.88
C ASP A 282 6.81 -15.06 13.71
N ALA A 283 6.80 -14.06 12.81
CA ALA A 283 5.64 -13.23 12.57
C ALA A 283 4.40 -14.04 12.18
N GLN A 284 3.26 -13.61 12.73
CA GLN A 284 1.93 -14.05 12.32
C GLN A 284 1.39 -13.07 11.27
N VAL A 285 1.06 -13.57 10.09
CA VAL A 285 0.74 -12.72 8.93
C VAL A 285 -0.52 -13.20 8.22
N VAL A 286 -1.51 -12.32 8.11
CA VAL A 286 -2.63 -12.46 7.18
C VAL A 286 -2.17 -12.02 5.79
N MET A 287 -2.24 -12.93 4.82
CA MET A 287 -1.74 -12.77 3.47
C MET A 287 -2.90 -12.48 2.50
N LEU A 288 -2.97 -11.24 1.99
CA LEU A 288 -4.05 -10.69 1.18
C LEU A 288 -3.51 -10.22 -0.18
N PHE A 289 -3.26 -11.19 -1.07
CA PHE A 289 -2.76 -10.94 -2.43
C PHE A 289 -3.59 -11.71 -3.45
N GLY A 290 -3.60 -11.23 -4.70
CA GLY A 290 -4.23 -11.91 -5.83
C GLY A 290 -5.40 -11.14 -6.44
N GLU A 291 -5.86 -10.05 -5.82
CA GLU A 291 -6.96 -9.26 -6.37
C GLU A 291 -6.56 -8.61 -7.69
N ILE A 292 -5.38 -7.99 -7.77
CA ILE A 292 -4.88 -7.39 -9.02
C ILE A 292 -4.60 -8.46 -10.08
N ASP A 293 -4.18 -9.67 -9.69
CA ASP A 293 -4.04 -10.81 -10.62
C ASP A 293 -5.40 -11.16 -11.25
N CYS A 294 -6.46 -11.23 -10.44
CA CYS A 294 -7.81 -11.52 -10.93
C CYS A 294 -8.41 -10.37 -11.75
N ARG A 295 -8.21 -9.12 -11.32
CA ARG A 295 -8.81 -7.95 -11.97
C ARG A 295 -8.25 -7.69 -13.35
N GLU A 296 -6.94 -7.83 -13.55
CA GLU A 296 -6.31 -7.50 -14.83
C GLU A 296 -5.13 -8.39 -15.23
N GLY A 297 -4.60 -9.23 -14.34
CA GLY A 297 -3.41 -10.04 -14.61
C GLY A 297 -3.69 -11.26 -15.49
N LEU A 298 -4.64 -12.08 -15.07
CA LEU A 298 -4.89 -13.41 -15.64
C LEU A 298 -5.42 -13.34 -17.07
N LEU A 299 -6.46 -12.53 -17.33
CA LEU A 299 -6.99 -12.38 -18.69
C LEU A 299 -5.91 -11.84 -19.65
N ARG A 300 -5.14 -10.83 -19.24
CA ARG A 300 -4.04 -10.32 -20.07
C ARG A 300 -2.94 -11.34 -20.32
N ALA A 301 -2.74 -12.31 -19.43
CA ALA A 301 -1.76 -13.37 -19.63
C ALA A 301 -2.25 -14.38 -20.68
N VAL A 302 -3.53 -14.75 -20.62
CA VAL A 302 -4.19 -15.60 -21.63
C VAL A 302 -4.22 -14.91 -23.00
N ASP A 303 -4.64 -13.64 -23.05
CA ASP A 303 -4.67 -12.85 -24.29
C ASP A 303 -3.28 -12.72 -24.96
N LYS A 304 -2.22 -12.75 -24.15
CA LYS A 304 -0.83 -12.72 -24.62
C LYS A 304 -0.22 -14.10 -24.85
N CYS A 305 -1.04 -15.15 -24.86
CA CYS A 305 -0.65 -16.55 -25.06
C CYS A 305 0.47 -16.99 -24.09
N LYS A 306 0.47 -16.46 -22.86
CA LYS A 306 1.35 -16.97 -21.79
C LYS A 306 0.82 -18.26 -21.18
N TYR A 307 -0.49 -18.44 -21.28
CA TYR A 307 -1.25 -19.61 -20.86
C TYR A 307 -2.29 -19.90 -21.92
N ASP A 308 -2.60 -21.18 -22.09
CA ASP A 308 -3.59 -21.67 -23.04
C ASP A 308 -5.02 -21.45 -22.52
N SER A 309 -5.20 -21.38 -21.19
CA SER A 309 -6.51 -21.13 -20.57
C SER A 309 -6.45 -20.31 -19.29
N LEU A 310 -7.61 -19.82 -18.85
CA LEU A 310 -7.76 -19.14 -17.57
C LEU A 310 -7.44 -20.09 -16.41
N GLU A 311 -7.88 -21.34 -16.47
CA GLU A 311 -7.63 -22.36 -15.46
C GLU A 311 -6.14 -22.63 -15.28
N GLU A 312 -5.39 -22.72 -16.39
CA GLU A 312 -3.95 -22.89 -16.37
C GLU A 312 -3.27 -21.67 -15.73
N GLY A 313 -3.65 -20.46 -16.14
CA GLY A 313 -3.11 -19.22 -15.58
C GLY A 313 -3.38 -19.07 -14.08
N ILE A 314 -4.58 -19.45 -13.64
CA ILE A 314 -4.95 -19.50 -12.21
C ILE A 314 -4.03 -20.47 -11.48
N GLN A 315 -3.90 -21.71 -11.95
CA GLN A 315 -3.12 -22.73 -11.27
C GLN A 315 -1.64 -22.33 -11.18
N ALA A 316 -1.06 -21.84 -12.27
CA ALA A 316 0.33 -21.37 -12.29
C ALA A 316 0.57 -20.21 -11.31
N THR A 317 -0.39 -19.28 -11.20
CA THR A 317 -0.33 -18.16 -10.25
C THR A 317 -0.43 -18.66 -8.80
N VAL A 318 -1.35 -19.58 -8.52
CA VAL A 318 -1.48 -20.23 -7.19
C VAL A 318 -0.20 -20.97 -6.81
N ASP A 319 0.41 -21.70 -7.74
CA ASP A 319 1.65 -22.44 -7.48
C ASP A 319 2.82 -21.52 -7.11
N ILE A 320 2.94 -20.37 -7.78
CA ILE A 320 3.90 -19.31 -7.41
C ILE A 320 3.63 -18.84 -5.97
N TYR A 321 2.37 -18.59 -5.64
CA TYR A 321 2.02 -18.12 -4.30
C TYR A 321 2.40 -19.15 -3.24
N ILE A 322 2.05 -20.42 -3.45
CA ILE A 322 2.33 -21.51 -2.52
C ILE A 322 3.84 -21.71 -2.33
N ALA A 323 4.64 -21.60 -3.39
CA ALA A 323 6.09 -21.65 -3.28
C ALA A 323 6.63 -20.53 -2.36
N VAL A 324 6.07 -19.32 -2.48
CA VAL A 324 6.43 -18.19 -1.62
C VAL A 324 5.98 -18.42 -0.17
N LEU A 325 4.73 -18.84 0.05
CA LEU A 325 4.22 -19.14 1.41
C LEU A 325 5.08 -20.21 2.11
N ARG A 326 5.49 -21.26 1.39
CA ARG A 326 6.42 -22.28 1.90
C ARG A 326 7.76 -21.68 2.33
N SER A 327 8.31 -20.75 1.56
CA SER A 327 9.58 -20.10 1.89
C SER A 327 9.50 -19.22 3.14
N LEU A 328 8.37 -18.52 3.34
CA LEU A 328 8.12 -17.68 4.50
C LEU A 328 7.91 -18.52 5.77
N ILE A 329 7.15 -19.63 5.67
CA ILE A 329 6.98 -20.56 6.80
C ILE A 329 8.30 -21.24 7.17
N ALA A 330 9.15 -21.56 6.18
CA ALA A 330 10.50 -22.07 6.43
C ALA A 330 11.40 -21.07 7.17
N ARG A 331 11.07 -19.77 7.10
CA ARG A 331 11.71 -18.69 7.86
C ARG A 331 11.21 -18.58 9.30
N GLY A 332 10.10 -19.26 9.64
CA GLY A 332 9.54 -19.28 10.99
C GLY A 332 8.08 -18.83 11.07
N MET A 333 7.56 -18.19 10.03
CA MET A 333 6.27 -17.49 10.07
C MET A 333 5.07 -18.43 10.17
N GLU A 334 3.98 -17.90 10.71
CA GLU A 334 2.63 -18.48 10.65
C GLU A 334 1.75 -17.61 9.74
N LEU A 335 1.13 -18.22 8.74
CA LEU A 335 0.45 -17.53 7.65
C LEU A 335 -1.04 -17.89 7.61
N PHE A 336 -1.87 -16.85 7.48
CA PHE A 336 -3.32 -16.94 7.33
C PHE A 336 -3.70 -16.41 5.95
N VAL A 337 -4.05 -17.30 5.02
CA VAL A 337 -4.38 -16.92 3.64
C VAL A 337 -5.81 -16.39 3.61
N HIS A 338 -5.94 -15.11 3.29
CA HIS A 338 -7.22 -14.45 3.10
C HIS A 338 -7.79 -14.76 1.71
N PRO A 339 -9.11 -14.99 1.56
CA PRO A 339 -9.72 -15.15 0.25
C PRO A 339 -9.60 -13.87 -0.58
N VAL A 340 -9.29 -13.97 -1.86
CA VAL A 340 -9.24 -12.80 -2.75
C VAL A 340 -10.62 -12.11 -2.76
N PRO A 341 -10.70 -10.81 -2.44
CA PRO A 341 -11.97 -10.09 -2.36
C PRO A 341 -12.74 -10.07 -3.69
N PRO A 342 -14.00 -10.54 -3.75
CA PRO A 342 -14.82 -10.54 -4.97
C PRO A 342 -15.59 -9.21 -5.16
N VAL A 343 -14.90 -8.07 -5.02
CA VAL A 343 -15.51 -6.72 -4.98
C VAL A 343 -16.23 -6.39 -6.29
N LEU A 344 -15.54 -6.50 -7.42
CA LEU A 344 -16.09 -6.14 -8.72
C LEU A 344 -16.94 -7.26 -9.32
N ASN A 345 -18.11 -6.90 -9.85
CA ASN A 345 -18.99 -7.86 -10.53
C ASN A 345 -18.33 -8.41 -11.80
N GLU A 346 -17.61 -7.53 -12.50
CA GLU A 346 -16.97 -7.78 -13.78
C GLU A 346 -15.87 -8.83 -13.67
N THR A 347 -15.21 -8.95 -12.52
CA THR A 347 -14.08 -9.86 -12.32
C THR A 347 -14.45 -11.06 -11.45
N ARG A 348 -15.66 -11.11 -10.88
CA ARG A 348 -16.10 -12.18 -9.98
C ARG A 348 -16.01 -13.58 -10.61
N HIS A 349 -16.31 -13.69 -11.90
CA HIS A 349 -16.18 -14.93 -12.65
C HIS A 349 -14.74 -15.47 -12.75
N ILE A 350 -13.73 -14.64 -12.47
CA ILE A 350 -12.31 -15.01 -12.35
C ILE A 350 -11.93 -15.25 -10.88
N VAL A 351 -12.37 -14.35 -10.00
CA VAL A 351 -12.07 -14.40 -8.56
C VAL A 351 -12.59 -15.69 -7.92
N MET A 352 -13.80 -16.13 -8.28
CA MET A 352 -14.40 -17.33 -7.66
C MET A 352 -13.63 -18.62 -8.02
N PRO A 353 -13.31 -18.92 -9.30
CA PRO A 353 -12.41 -20.02 -9.63
C PRO A 353 -11.01 -19.89 -9.01
N PHE A 354 -10.45 -18.68 -8.96
CA PHE A 354 -9.15 -18.44 -8.33
C PHE A 354 -9.15 -18.81 -6.86
N ASN A 355 -10.15 -18.35 -6.09
CA ASN A 355 -10.29 -18.71 -4.68
C ASN A 355 -10.54 -20.20 -4.48
N ALA A 356 -11.30 -20.85 -5.36
CA ALA A 356 -11.52 -22.30 -5.29
C ALA A 356 -10.21 -23.08 -5.48
N ALA A 357 -9.37 -22.67 -6.43
CA ALA A 357 -8.04 -23.24 -6.64
C ALA A 357 -7.11 -22.94 -5.45
N LEU A 358 -7.06 -21.69 -4.99
CA LEU A 358 -6.23 -21.28 -3.87
C LEU A 358 -6.60 -22.02 -2.58
N LYS A 359 -7.88 -22.05 -2.20
CA LYS A 359 -8.39 -22.80 -1.04
C LYS A 359 -7.96 -24.27 -1.08
N ARG A 360 -8.21 -24.93 -2.22
CA ARG A 360 -7.85 -26.35 -2.41
C ARG A 360 -6.35 -26.57 -2.19
N THR A 361 -5.51 -25.73 -2.81
CA THR A 361 -4.06 -25.89 -2.75
C THR A 361 -3.50 -25.54 -1.37
N VAL A 362 -4.03 -24.52 -0.69
CA VAL A 362 -3.65 -24.17 0.69
C VAL A 362 -4.00 -25.30 1.65
N ILE A 363 -5.23 -25.80 1.62
CA ILE A 363 -5.67 -26.92 2.48
C ILE A 363 -4.86 -28.19 2.21
N GLN A 364 -4.54 -28.47 0.94
CA GLN A 364 -3.72 -29.64 0.63
C GLN A 364 -2.27 -29.45 1.07
N THR A 365 -1.74 -28.23 0.94
CA THR A 365 -0.37 -27.89 1.34
C THR A 365 -0.19 -27.90 2.84
N SER A 366 -1.18 -27.44 3.63
CA SER A 366 -1.10 -27.40 5.08
C SER A 366 -1.05 -28.78 5.75
N LYS A 367 -1.35 -29.85 5.01
CA LYS A 367 -1.17 -31.25 5.44
C LYS A 367 0.29 -31.71 5.43
N ASP A 368 1.19 -30.98 4.77
CA ASP A 368 2.62 -31.24 4.84
C ASP A 368 3.08 -31.12 6.31
N PRO A 369 3.69 -32.15 6.92
CA PRO A 369 4.12 -32.12 8.32
C PRO A 369 5.02 -30.93 8.66
N LYS A 370 5.76 -30.39 7.67
CA LYS A 370 6.61 -29.20 7.87
C LYS A 370 5.84 -27.89 7.99
N LEU A 371 4.58 -27.86 7.53
CA LEU A 371 3.72 -26.68 7.49
C LEU A 371 2.53 -26.79 8.45
N GLN A 372 2.37 -27.95 9.09
CA GLN A 372 1.27 -28.24 9.99
C GLN A 372 1.18 -27.19 11.11
N GLY A 373 0.00 -26.61 11.28
CA GLY A 373 -0.28 -25.57 12.28
C GLY A 373 0.29 -24.18 11.93
N ARG A 374 0.90 -24.00 10.75
CA ARG A 374 1.49 -22.71 10.33
C ARG A 374 0.93 -22.14 9.03
N LEU A 375 0.12 -22.92 8.29
CA LEU A 375 -0.55 -22.46 7.08
C LEU A 375 -2.05 -22.67 7.20
N HIS A 376 -2.80 -21.58 7.22
CA HIS A 376 -4.24 -21.59 7.42
C HIS A 376 -4.95 -20.97 6.23
N TRP A 377 -6.07 -21.56 5.81
CA TRP A 377 -7.02 -20.91 4.92
C TRP A 377 -8.12 -20.27 5.78
N LEU A 378 -8.39 -18.98 5.56
CA LEU A 378 -9.46 -18.29 6.27
C LEU A 378 -10.77 -18.45 5.48
N ASP A 379 -11.69 -19.26 6.01
CA ASP A 379 -12.83 -19.73 5.24
C ASP A 379 -14.07 -18.85 5.40
N PHE A 380 -14.01 -17.62 4.87
CA PHE A 380 -15.12 -16.66 4.94
C PHE A 380 -15.52 -16.01 3.61
N LEU A 381 -15.16 -16.62 2.47
CA LEU A 381 -15.46 -16.05 1.15
C LEU A 381 -16.97 -15.90 0.92
N ASP A 382 -17.76 -16.87 1.37
CA ASP A 382 -19.20 -16.89 1.13
C ASP A 382 -19.91 -15.74 1.88
N GLU A 383 -19.39 -15.36 3.04
CA GLU A 383 -19.85 -14.25 3.88
C GLU A 383 -19.54 -12.88 3.29
N LEU A 384 -18.63 -12.80 2.30
CA LEU A 384 -18.36 -11.57 1.57
C LEU A 384 -19.43 -11.28 0.50
N LEU A 385 -20.29 -12.24 0.19
CA LEU A 385 -21.24 -12.17 -0.89
C LEU A 385 -22.68 -12.21 -0.36
N THR A 386 -23.61 -11.75 -1.20
CA THR A 386 -25.05 -11.94 -0.98
C THR A 386 -25.39 -13.44 -0.92
N GLY A 387 -26.54 -13.81 -0.35
CA GLY A 387 -26.92 -15.22 -0.17
C GLY A 387 -27.01 -16.04 -1.47
N ASP A 388 -27.25 -15.39 -2.61
CA ASP A 388 -27.23 -15.99 -3.95
C ASP A 388 -25.84 -15.96 -4.63
N LYS A 389 -24.84 -15.41 -3.93
CA LYS A 389 -23.44 -15.21 -4.35
C LYS A 389 -23.27 -14.34 -5.59
N SER A 390 -24.30 -13.58 -5.97
CA SER A 390 -24.30 -12.80 -7.21
C SER A 390 -23.59 -11.46 -7.07
N LYS A 391 -23.52 -10.89 -5.86
CA LYS A 391 -22.95 -9.57 -5.57
C LYS A 391 -22.13 -9.60 -4.28
N LEU A 392 -21.29 -8.58 -4.11
CA LEU A 392 -20.72 -8.24 -2.82
C LEU A 392 -21.86 -7.93 -1.84
N GLU A 393 -21.71 -8.34 -0.59
CA GLU A 393 -22.68 -8.01 0.44
C GLU A 393 -22.77 -6.47 0.63
N PRO A 394 -23.97 -5.84 0.62
CA PRO A 394 -24.08 -4.38 0.65
C PRO A 394 -23.39 -3.71 1.84
N SER A 395 -23.35 -4.38 3.00
CA SER A 395 -22.62 -3.86 4.17
C SER A 395 -21.10 -3.81 4.00
N LEU A 396 -20.57 -4.36 2.91
CA LEU A 396 -19.16 -4.39 2.54
C LEU A 396 -18.85 -3.47 1.34
N GLU A 397 -19.85 -2.83 0.73
CA GLU A 397 -19.64 -1.82 -0.32
C GLU A 397 -18.87 -0.62 0.23
N PHE A 398 -17.99 -0.05 -0.59
CA PHE A 398 -17.06 1.01 -0.16
C PHE A 398 -16.73 1.98 -1.30
N ASP A 399 -15.52 1.95 -1.85
CA ASP A 399 -15.03 2.90 -2.86
C ASP A 399 -15.05 2.35 -4.30
N GLY A 400 -15.71 1.22 -4.51
CA GLY A 400 -15.78 0.52 -5.80
C GLY A 400 -14.52 -0.28 -6.17
N THR A 401 -13.47 -0.27 -5.34
CA THR A 401 -12.27 -1.10 -5.53
C THR A 401 -12.00 -2.00 -4.32
N HIS A 402 -12.13 -1.46 -3.11
CA HIS A 402 -11.88 -2.16 -1.85
C HIS A 402 -13.20 -2.58 -1.18
N MET A 403 -13.10 -3.50 -0.21
CA MET A 403 -14.19 -3.77 0.73
C MET A 403 -14.17 -2.74 1.86
N SER A 404 -15.34 -2.44 2.41
CA SER A 404 -15.49 -1.64 3.63
C SER A 404 -14.76 -2.31 4.79
N PRO A 405 -14.15 -1.55 5.72
CA PRO A 405 -13.52 -2.08 6.94
C PRO A 405 -14.40 -3.05 7.75
N ASN A 406 -15.73 -3.02 7.56
CA ASN A 406 -16.68 -3.96 8.14
C ASN A 406 -16.37 -5.45 7.84
N TYR A 407 -15.61 -5.76 6.78
CA TYR A 407 -15.24 -7.15 6.49
C TYR A 407 -14.41 -7.80 7.62
N VAL A 408 -13.73 -6.99 8.45
CA VAL A 408 -12.89 -7.47 9.55
C VAL A 408 -13.68 -8.32 10.55
N ARG A 409 -15.00 -8.14 10.67
CA ARG A 409 -15.84 -9.04 11.51
C ARG A 409 -15.78 -10.50 11.05
N HIS A 410 -15.70 -10.74 9.74
CA HIS A 410 -15.63 -12.08 9.16
C HIS A 410 -14.23 -12.67 9.30
N LEU A 411 -13.20 -11.84 9.11
CA LEU A 411 -11.82 -12.19 9.40
C LEU A 411 -11.65 -12.57 10.88
N ALA A 412 -12.13 -11.74 11.80
CA ALA A 412 -12.05 -11.97 13.24
C ALA A 412 -12.73 -13.28 13.65
N ALA A 413 -13.94 -13.52 13.15
CA ALA A 413 -14.67 -14.76 13.42
C ALA A 413 -13.87 -16.01 12.97
N GLN A 414 -13.17 -15.95 11.83
CA GLN A 414 -12.34 -17.08 11.38
C GLN A 414 -11.04 -17.24 12.18
N LEU A 415 -10.41 -16.14 12.59
CA LEU A 415 -9.20 -16.19 13.43
C LEU A 415 -9.49 -16.79 14.81
N GLU A 416 -10.67 -16.53 15.37
CA GLU A 416 -11.11 -17.11 16.65
C GLU A 416 -11.30 -18.63 16.61
N LEU A 417 -11.59 -19.20 15.43
CA LEU A 417 -11.70 -20.65 15.25
C LEU A 417 -10.34 -21.36 15.23
N ILE A 418 -9.25 -20.62 15.04
CA ILE A 418 -7.90 -21.17 15.00
C ILE A 418 -7.38 -21.30 16.43
N SER A 419 -7.21 -22.56 16.86
CA SER A 419 -6.72 -22.92 18.19
C SER A 419 -5.20 -22.87 18.30
#